data_AF-A0A7S1P718-F1
#
_entry.id   AF-A0A7S1P718-F1
#
_cell.length_a   1.000
_cell.length_b   1.000
_cell.length_c   1.000
_cell.angle_alpha   90.00
_cell.angle_beta   90.00
_cell.angle_gamma   90.00
#
_symmetry.space_group_name_H-M   'P 1'
#
loop_
_entity.id
_entity.type
_entity.pdbx_description
1 polymer ?
#
loop_
_entity_poly.entity_id
_entity_poly.type
_entity_poly.pdbx_seq_one_letter_code
_entity_poly.pdbx_strand_id
1 'polypeptide(L)'
;APKESPATASLLAGLKKLSQTLGATGTVAAPSEPPPSQRQTSNTSEESRGEEAEEVKTHSFEMEKGRELLEFFHGLGADKNYTATTGEVLEEFGARVPSFQKAVFKQLLKGLCTFHKSTGPTVPGRWILKEDYR
;
A
#
# COMPACT_ATOMS: atom_id res chain seq x y z
N ALA A 1 -2.83 4.55 -22.09
CA ALA A 1 -2.95 4.18 -20.67
C ALA A 1 -1.57 4.20 -20.04
N PRO A 2 -1.41 4.69 -18.79
CA PRO A 2 -0.15 4.50 -18.06
C PRO A 2 0.06 3.01 -17.84
N LYS A 3 1.25 2.49 -18.18
CA LYS A 3 1.62 1.12 -17.88
C LYS A 3 2.03 1.08 -16.40
N GLU A 4 1.23 0.45 -15.56
CA GLU A 4 1.66 0.14 -14.19
C GLU A 4 2.77 -0.93 -14.27
N SER A 5 3.92 -0.66 -13.64
CA SER A 5 5.02 -1.63 -13.62
C SER A 5 4.62 -2.89 -12.84
N PRO A 6 5.06 -4.09 -13.27
CA PRO A 6 4.73 -5.35 -12.59
C PRO A 6 5.21 -5.38 -11.13
N ALA A 7 6.27 -4.64 -10.81
CA ALA A 7 6.73 -4.42 -9.42
C ALA A 7 5.64 -3.77 -8.54
N THR A 8 5.03 -2.67 -8.99
CA THR A 8 4.00 -1.95 -8.25
C THR A 8 2.73 -2.79 -8.06
N ALA A 9 2.34 -3.57 -9.06
CA ALA A 9 1.22 -4.52 -8.94
C ALA A 9 1.49 -5.61 -7.90
N SER A 10 2.72 -6.15 -7.87
CA SER A 10 3.15 -7.16 -6.91
C SER A 10 3.20 -6.62 -5.47
N LEU A 11 3.66 -5.38 -5.31
CA LEU A 11 3.64 -4.64 -4.04
C LEU A 11 2.21 -4.50 -3.50
N LEU A 12 1.29 -3.97 -4.31
CA LEU A 12 -0.11 -3.77 -3.91
C LEU A 12 -0.80 -5.10 -3.56
N ALA A 13 -0.49 -6.19 -4.28
CA ALA A 13 -0.96 -7.52 -3.92
C ALA A 13 -0.40 -8.01 -2.57
N GLY A 14 0.87 -7.74 -2.26
CA GLY A 14 1.47 -8.02 -0.96
C GLY A 14 0.82 -7.23 0.18
N LEU A 15 0.60 -5.93 -0.02
CA LEU A 15 -0.09 -5.05 0.93
C LEU A 15 -1.56 -5.47 1.15
N LYS A 16 -2.26 -5.89 0.09
CA LYS A 16 -3.62 -6.46 0.19
C LYS A 16 -3.67 -7.76 0.99
N LYS A 17 -2.61 -8.56 0.97
CA LYS A 17 -2.51 -9.76 1.82
C LYS A 17 -2.25 -9.40 3.30
N LEU A 18 -1.58 -8.29 3.57
CA LEU A 18 -1.34 -7.80 4.93
C LEU A 18 -2.59 -7.16 5.55
N SER A 19 -3.38 -6.39 4.80
CA SER A 19 -4.66 -5.85 5.31
C SER A 19 -5.63 -6.96 5.74
N GLN A 20 -5.69 -8.06 5.00
CA GLN A 20 -6.47 -9.25 5.38
C GLN A 20 -6.05 -9.86 6.73
N THR A 21 -4.77 -9.75 7.12
CA THR A 21 -4.30 -10.20 8.44
C THR A 21 -4.63 -9.22 9.56
N LEU A 22 -4.75 -7.92 9.27
CA LEU A 22 -5.14 -6.88 10.22
C LEU A 22 -6.64 -6.94 10.56
N GLY A 23 -7.50 -7.24 9.57
CA GLY A 23 -8.94 -7.41 9.75
C GLY A 23 -9.39 -8.76 10.35
N ALA A 24 -8.48 -9.72 10.57
CA ALA A 24 -8.83 -11.11 10.94
C ALA A 24 -9.08 -11.36 12.44
N THR A 25 -9.29 -10.32 13.25
CA THR A 25 -9.62 -10.43 14.69
C THR A 25 -11.13 -10.58 14.93
N GLY A 26 -11.76 -11.57 14.27
CA GLY A 26 -13.23 -11.71 14.27
C GLY A 26 -13.78 -13.10 13.95
N THR A 27 -13.77 -14.00 14.94
CA THR A 27 -14.51 -15.28 15.04
C THR A 27 -14.17 -16.42 14.07
N VAL A 28 -14.51 -17.64 14.50
CA VAL A 28 -14.01 -18.93 14.00
C VAL A 28 -15.07 -19.72 13.21
N ALA A 29 -14.66 -20.34 12.09
CA ALA A 29 -15.42 -21.42 11.44
C ALA A 29 -14.55 -22.32 10.53
N ALA A 30 -13.88 -23.31 11.16
CA ALA A 30 -13.52 -24.67 10.69
C ALA A 30 -12.84 -24.95 9.29
N PRO A 31 -12.09 -26.06 9.13
CA PRO A 31 -11.16 -26.24 8.00
C PRO A 31 -11.59 -27.24 6.91
N SER A 32 -11.16 -26.99 5.67
CA SER A 32 -11.09 -27.88 4.48
C SER A 32 -10.36 -27.13 3.34
N GLU A 33 -9.64 -27.70 2.36
CA GLU A 33 -8.92 -28.98 2.21
C GLU A 33 -7.87 -28.79 1.06
N PRO A 34 -6.66 -29.42 1.05
CA PRO A 34 -5.63 -29.19 0.02
C PRO A 34 -5.68 -30.24 -1.13
N PRO A 35 -4.81 -30.21 -2.17
CA PRO A 35 -4.16 -29.12 -2.92
C PRO A 35 -4.55 -29.24 -4.44
N PRO A 36 -3.77 -28.83 -5.48
CA PRO A 36 -2.51 -29.53 -5.86
C PRO A 36 -1.36 -28.62 -6.38
N SER A 37 -0.18 -29.23 -6.49
CA SER A 37 1.06 -28.64 -7.01
C SER A 37 1.01 -28.26 -8.50
N GLN A 38 1.74 -27.21 -8.88
CA GLN A 38 2.48 -27.16 -10.16
C GLN A 38 3.88 -26.56 -9.96
N ARG A 39 4.82 -26.94 -10.83
CA ARG A 39 6.27 -26.86 -10.61
C ARG A 39 6.99 -26.45 -11.90
N GLN A 40 7.95 -25.52 -11.81
CA GLN A 40 8.91 -25.12 -12.87
C GLN A 40 8.26 -24.42 -14.10
N THR A 41 8.94 -23.60 -14.90
CA THR A 41 10.40 -23.45 -15.17
C THR A 41 10.92 -22.00 -15.17
N SER A 42 12.25 -21.86 -15.05
CA SER A 42 13.03 -20.62 -15.03
C SER A 42 13.23 -19.96 -16.40
N ASN A 43 13.42 -18.62 -16.41
CA ASN A 43 14.18 -17.92 -17.46
C ASN A 43 15.04 -16.80 -16.83
N THR A 44 16.35 -16.95 -16.94
CA THR A 44 17.35 -15.91 -16.59
C THR A 44 17.31 -14.77 -17.62
N SER A 45 17.56 -13.54 -17.19
CA SER A 45 18.21 -12.52 -18.02
C SER A 45 19.04 -11.61 -17.11
N GLU A 46 20.36 -11.72 -17.22
CA GLU A 46 21.32 -10.78 -16.64
C GLU A 46 21.41 -9.55 -17.55
N GLU A 47 21.11 -8.34 -17.05
CA GLU A 47 21.79 -7.07 -17.39
C GLU A 47 21.28 -5.96 -16.44
N SER A 48 22.10 -4.92 -16.19
CA SER A 48 21.89 -3.74 -15.31
C SER A 48 22.29 -3.84 -13.83
N ARG A 49 23.56 -4.22 -13.61
CA ARG A 49 24.24 -4.38 -12.29
C ARG A 49 24.43 -3.11 -11.44
N GLY A 50 23.65 -2.07 -11.68
CA GLY A 50 23.70 -0.76 -11.00
C GLY A 50 22.34 -0.28 -10.47
N GLU A 51 21.23 -0.61 -11.14
CA GLU A 51 19.87 -0.20 -10.74
C GLU A 51 19.28 -1.09 -9.64
N GLU A 52 19.68 -2.36 -9.57
CA GLU A 52 19.19 -3.36 -8.60
C GLU A 52 19.25 -2.85 -7.15
N ALA A 53 20.32 -2.15 -6.79
CA ALA A 53 20.57 -1.67 -5.42
C ALA A 53 19.77 -0.41 -5.04
N GLU A 54 19.24 0.36 -6.00
CA GLU A 54 18.28 1.43 -5.73
C GLU A 54 16.83 0.93 -5.79
N GLU A 55 16.52 0.03 -6.72
CA GLU A 55 15.18 -0.56 -6.84
C GLU A 55 14.83 -1.39 -5.60
N VAL A 56 15.75 -2.21 -5.08
CA VAL A 56 15.55 -2.97 -3.83
C VAL A 56 15.33 -2.05 -2.60
N LYS A 57 16.01 -0.90 -2.53
CA LYS A 57 15.80 0.08 -1.45
C LYS A 57 14.44 0.75 -1.56
N THR A 58 14.04 1.11 -2.78
CA THR A 58 12.75 1.73 -3.06
C THR A 58 11.61 0.77 -2.73
N HIS A 59 11.68 -0.48 -3.20
CA HIS A 59 10.70 -1.52 -2.91
C HIS A 59 10.59 -1.84 -1.41
N SER A 60 11.72 -1.82 -0.68
CA SER A 60 11.73 -2.00 0.78
C SER A 60 11.02 -0.86 1.51
N PHE A 61 11.27 0.39 1.12
CA PHE A 61 10.57 1.57 1.64
C PHE A 61 9.07 1.56 1.29
N GLU A 62 8.71 1.15 0.07
CA GLU A 62 7.31 1.00 -0.37
C GLU A 62 6.55 -0.02 0.48
N MET A 63 7.17 -1.17 0.78
CA MET A 63 6.58 -2.19 1.67
C MET A 63 6.43 -1.67 3.11
N GLU A 64 7.46 -1.01 3.66
CA GLU A 64 7.46 -0.46 5.01
C GLU A 64 6.36 0.61 5.18
N LYS A 65 6.42 1.67 4.36
CA LYS A 65 5.44 2.77 4.43
C LYS A 65 4.05 2.33 4.00
N GLY A 66 3.94 1.31 3.15
CA GLY A 66 2.66 0.73 2.77
C GLY A 66 1.97 0.07 3.95
N ARG A 67 2.74 -0.66 4.78
CA ARG A 67 2.24 -1.23 6.03
C ARG A 67 1.88 -0.15 7.04
N GLU A 68 2.76 0.80 7.31
CA GLU A 68 2.47 1.89 8.27
C GLU A 68 1.23 2.70 7.85
N LEU A 69 1.03 2.96 6.55
CA LEU A 69 -0.19 3.59 6.05
C LEU A 69 -1.43 2.73 6.34
N LEU A 70 -1.37 1.42 6.08
CA LEU A 70 -2.49 0.51 6.40
C LEU A 70 -2.80 0.52 7.89
N GLU A 71 -1.80 0.38 8.76
CA GLU A 71 -1.97 0.40 10.22
C GLU A 71 -2.53 1.73 10.71
N PHE A 72 -2.07 2.87 10.15
CA PHE A 72 -2.62 4.19 10.43
C PHE A 72 -4.10 4.29 10.04
N PHE A 73 -4.48 3.90 8.81
CA PHE A 73 -5.88 3.97 8.38
C PHE A 73 -6.78 2.99 9.13
N HIS A 74 -6.31 1.78 9.46
CA HIS A 74 -7.01 0.83 10.32
C HIS A 74 -7.21 1.36 11.74
N GLY A 75 -6.21 2.05 12.29
CA GLY A 75 -6.29 2.71 13.60
C GLY A 75 -7.32 3.85 13.68
N LEU A 76 -7.75 4.42 12.56
CA LEU A 76 -8.86 5.37 12.51
C LEU A 76 -10.24 4.70 12.63
N GLY A 77 -10.32 3.40 12.29
CA GLY A 77 -11.51 2.58 12.40
C GLY A 77 -12.64 2.90 11.42
N ALA A 78 -13.69 2.08 11.50
CA ALA A 78 -14.91 2.24 10.71
C ALA A 78 -15.68 3.52 11.08
N ASP A 79 -15.62 3.98 12.33
CA ASP A 79 -16.28 5.22 12.80
C ASP A 79 -15.81 6.46 12.03
N LYS A 80 -14.51 6.53 11.71
CA LYS A 80 -13.93 7.58 10.84
C LYS A 80 -13.90 7.17 9.37
N ASN A 81 -14.59 6.10 8.98
CA ASN A 81 -14.65 5.57 7.60
C ASN A 81 -13.25 5.36 7.00
N TYR A 82 -12.25 4.95 7.81
CA TYR A 82 -10.85 4.80 7.37
C TYR A 82 -10.34 6.03 6.58
N THR A 83 -10.68 7.23 7.04
CA THR A 83 -10.49 8.49 6.30
C THR A 83 -9.60 9.48 7.04
N ALA A 84 -8.58 10.00 6.37
CA ALA A 84 -7.67 11.04 6.88
C ALA A 84 -7.56 12.22 5.89
N THR A 85 -7.27 13.42 6.39
CA THR A 85 -6.94 14.57 5.54
C THR A 85 -5.50 14.50 5.03
N THR A 86 -5.19 15.22 3.95
CA THR A 86 -3.78 15.40 3.54
C THR A 86 -2.92 16.03 4.64
N GLY A 87 -3.51 16.82 5.55
CA GLY A 87 -2.82 17.38 6.72
C GLY A 87 -2.37 16.28 7.68
N GLU A 88 -3.30 15.47 8.17
CA GLU A 88 -3.01 14.35 9.08
C GLU A 88 -1.98 13.37 8.50
N VAL A 89 -2.08 13.02 7.22
CA VAL A 89 -1.09 12.14 6.55
C VAL A 89 0.30 12.81 6.46
N LEU A 90 0.38 14.12 6.23
CA LEU A 90 1.66 14.83 6.20
C LEU A 90 2.24 15.12 7.59
N GLU A 91 1.40 15.20 8.62
CA GLU A 91 1.84 15.35 10.01
C GLU A 91 2.54 14.07 10.49
N GLU A 92 1.92 12.91 10.27
CA GLU A 92 2.46 11.63 10.72
C GLU A 92 3.65 11.16 9.85
N PHE A 93 3.52 11.24 8.51
CA PHE A 93 4.51 10.68 7.58
C PHE A 93 5.45 11.72 6.97
N GLY A 94 5.10 13.01 6.93
CA GLY A 94 5.83 14.02 6.15
C GLY A 94 7.26 14.28 6.66
N ALA A 95 7.51 14.10 7.96
CA ALA A 95 8.86 14.15 8.55
C ALA A 95 9.63 12.82 8.38
N ARG A 96 8.92 11.69 8.23
CA ARG A 96 9.48 10.33 8.10
C ARG A 96 9.79 9.94 6.64
N VAL A 97 9.26 10.69 5.66
CA VAL A 97 9.42 10.43 4.22
C VAL A 97 10.50 11.35 3.63
N PRO A 98 11.67 10.81 3.22
CA PRO A 98 12.72 11.61 2.59
C PRO A 98 12.23 12.28 1.30
N SER A 99 12.75 13.47 1.00
CA SER A 99 12.28 14.28 -0.15
C SER A 99 12.35 13.55 -1.49
N PHE A 100 13.34 12.69 -1.72
CA PHE A 100 13.47 11.87 -2.93
C PHE A 100 12.37 10.78 -3.03
N GLN A 101 11.83 10.31 -1.91
CA GLN A 101 10.80 9.27 -1.85
C GLN A 101 9.37 9.84 -1.76
N LYS A 102 9.19 11.17 -1.69
CA LYS A 102 7.85 11.80 -1.66
C LYS A 102 7.01 11.48 -2.90
N ALA A 103 7.65 11.29 -4.06
CA ALA A 103 6.97 10.86 -5.27
C ALA A 103 6.42 9.43 -5.14
N VAL A 104 7.24 8.51 -4.64
CA VAL A 104 6.90 7.09 -4.40
C VAL A 104 5.80 6.98 -3.35
N PHE A 105 5.96 7.61 -2.19
CA PHE A 105 4.95 7.67 -1.12
C PHE A 105 3.60 8.21 -1.62
N LYS A 106 3.59 9.20 -2.52
CA LYS A 106 2.36 9.73 -3.12
C LYS A 106 1.69 8.74 -4.09
N GLN A 107 2.45 7.92 -4.82
CA GLN A 107 1.87 6.86 -5.65
C GLN A 107 1.30 5.74 -4.78
N LEU A 108 2.03 5.33 -3.74
CA LEU A 108 1.60 4.35 -2.76
C LEU A 108 0.28 4.76 -2.08
N LEU A 109 0.18 6.01 -1.62
CA LEU A 109 -1.04 6.57 -1.04
C LEU A 109 -2.22 6.56 -2.03
N LYS A 110 -1.99 6.80 -3.33
CA LYS A 110 -3.01 6.65 -4.39
C LYS A 110 -3.33 5.19 -4.75
N GLY A 111 -2.39 4.27 -4.50
CA GLY A 111 -2.57 2.83 -4.66
C GLY A 111 -3.50 2.28 -3.57
N LEU A 112 -3.29 2.68 -2.33
CA LEU A 112 -4.05 2.23 -1.16
C LEU A 112 -5.37 3.01 -0.93
N CYS A 113 -5.38 4.31 -1.23
CA CYS A 113 -6.51 5.20 -0.92
C CYS A 113 -7.09 5.91 -2.15
N THR A 114 -8.35 6.29 -2.05
CA THR A 114 -9.04 7.17 -3.02
C THR A 114 -9.01 8.61 -2.48
N PHE A 115 -8.57 9.56 -3.31
CA PHE A 115 -8.54 10.97 -2.93
C PHE A 115 -9.84 11.69 -3.30
N HIS A 116 -10.58 12.12 -2.29
CA HIS A 116 -11.75 12.98 -2.43
C HIS A 116 -11.33 14.44 -2.25
N LYS A 117 -11.19 15.15 -3.38
CA LYS A 117 -11.00 16.61 -3.37
C LYS A 117 -12.27 17.26 -2.85
N SER A 118 -12.14 18.16 -1.87
CA SER A 118 -13.30 18.90 -1.38
C SER A 118 -13.75 19.98 -2.36
N THR A 119 -15.04 20.29 -2.34
CA THR A 119 -15.70 21.31 -3.17
C THR A 119 -15.55 22.74 -2.65
N GLY A 120 -15.15 22.93 -1.38
CA GLY A 120 -14.93 24.24 -0.77
C GLY A 120 -13.45 24.64 -0.69
N PRO A 121 -13.09 25.93 -0.83
CA PRO A 121 -11.70 26.40 -0.75
C PRO A 121 -11.09 26.22 0.65
N THR A 122 -11.92 26.16 1.69
CA THR A 122 -11.52 26.05 3.10
C THR A 122 -11.46 24.63 3.63
N VAL A 123 -11.90 23.63 2.85
CA VAL A 123 -12.05 22.26 3.33
C VAL A 123 -10.94 21.38 2.75
N PRO A 124 -10.11 20.72 3.59
CA PRO A 124 -9.03 19.88 3.09
C PRO A 124 -9.56 18.67 2.32
N GLY A 125 -8.83 18.27 1.28
CA GLY A 125 -9.08 16.99 0.61
C GLY A 125 -8.81 15.80 1.54
N ARG A 126 -9.59 14.74 1.36
CA ARG A 126 -9.57 13.54 2.20
C ARG A 126 -9.09 12.32 1.41
N TRP A 127 -8.33 11.46 2.06
CA TRP A 127 -7.90 10.16 1.61
C TRP A 127 -8.75 9.11 2.34
N ILE A 128 -9.45 8.30 1.56
CA ILE A 128 -10.30 7.21 2.07
C ILE A 128 -9.64 5.90 1.68
N LEU A 129 -9.37 5.00 2.63
CA LEU A 129 -8.82 3.68 2.33
C LEU A 129 -9.76 2.90 1.40
N LYS A 130 -9.23 2.29 0.33
CA LYS A 130 -10.05 1.48 -0.60
C LYS A 130 -10.52 0.20 0.08
N GLU A 131 -11.66 -0.32 -0.38
CA GLU A 131 -12.30 -1.51 0.19
C GLU A 131 -11.43 -2.77 0.09
N ASP A 132 -10.56 -2.88 -0.93
CA ASP A 132 -9.53 -3.92 -1.03
C ASP A 132 -8.60 -4.04 0.18
N TYR A 133 -8.49 -2.99 1.00
CA TYR A 133 -7.56 -2.90 2.12
C TYR A 133 -8.23 -2.69 3.49
N ARG A 134 -9.55 -2.73 3.57
CA ARG A 134 -10.30 -2.64 4.84
C ARG A 134 -10.42 -4.01 5.52
#